data_AF-A0A9N7QPT3-F1
#
_entry.id   AF-A0A9N7QPT3-F1
#
_cell.length_a   1.000
_cell.length_b   1.000
_cell.length_c   1.000
_cell.angle_alpha   90.00
_cell.angle_beta   90.00
_cell.angle_gamma   90.00
#
_symmetry.space_group_name_H-M   'P 1'
#
loop_
_entity.id
_entity.type
_entity.pdbx_description
1 polymer ?
#
loop_
_entity_poly.entity_id
_entity_poly.type
_entity_poly.pdbx_seq_one_letter_code
_entity_poly.pdbx_strand_id
1 'polypeptide(L)'
;MSWRHHYDGDRASREAWVRHRLARVLGPTAVYVGLISAIVVALRGFGVPGSVLDYAGWAVAMHLWFLAVYVVLAALTPIAIAAHDRWGLVVPLALAAAVVAVDAVSLGGHLPQLGWLNYLFCWGMLYQLGIAWQTGLLTGSRPAVLAAVSAIALTLLIWIGHYPISMIGVPGQAVQNTTPPTAAMLAFGCLQAGIAVMAAPALNRALRSGRVHRVLSFANNNVMALYLWHMVPVVIVAVVAYPAGLLPQPELGTTAWWLARLEWEVVLMLVTAVEMVMLWWLRRLFEAPLPTVGVALPARWAESVMLTGAAMSAYFLWFIATEGFAPSGRFPWVAAIVFAFGLALVACRPARAE
;
A
#
# COMPACT_ATOMS: atom_id res chain seq x y z
N MET A 1 15.82 7.04 7.76
CA MET A 1 16.11 8.49 7.67
C MET A 1 14.81 9.27 7.43
N SER A 2 14.28 9.94 8.46
CA SER A 2 13.15 10.86 8.29
C SER A 2 13.56 12.05 7.41
N TRP A 3 12.60 12.67 6.72
CA TRP A 3 12.85 13.85 5.88
C TRP A 3 13.58 14.97 6.66
N ARG A 4 13.16 15.23 7.90
CA ARG A 4 13.79 16.23 8.77
C ARG A 4 15.25 15.92 9.10
N HIS A 5 15.57 14.67 9.45
CA HIS A 5 16.96 14.27 9.71
C HIS A 5 17.84 14.32 8.45
N HIS A 6 17.24 14.34 7.26
CA HIS A 6 17.96 14.48 6.00
C HIS A 6 18.17 15.95 5.59
N TYR A 7 17.26 16.85 5.99
CA TYR A 7 17.32 18.28 5.66
C TYR A 7 18.20 19.06 6.65
N ASP A 8 18.13 18.77 7.95
CA ASP A 8 18.95 19.45 8.98
C ASP A 8 20.45 19.10 8.90
N GLY A 9 20.80 18.05 8.12
CA GLY A 9 22.16 17.54 7.98
C GLY A 9 22.95 18.06 6.77
N ASP A 10 22.45 19.10 6.07
CA ASP A 10 23.16 19.84 5.01
C ASP A 10 23.66 18.97 3.81
N ARG A 11 23.03 17.81 3.53
CA ARG A 11 23.65 16.78 2.67
C ARG A 11 22.88 16.25 1.45
N ALA A 12 21.67 16.73 1.10
CA ALA A 12 21.09 16.38 -0.22
C ALA A 12 19.86 17.22 -0.64
N SER A 13 19.65 17.31 -1.96
CA SER A 13 18.47 17.93 -2.58
C SER A 13 17.17 17.19 -2.21
N ARG A 14 16.03 17.90 -2.22
CA ARG A 14 14.68 17.30 -2.10
C ARG A 14 14.50 16.09 -3.01
N GLU A 15 14.96 16.24 -4.25
CA GLU A 15 14.92 15.23 -5.29
C GLU A 15 15.73 13.99 -4.89
N ALA A 16 16.94 14.12 -4.36
CA ALA A 16 17.75 12.98 -3.92
C ALA A 16 17.08 12.17 -2.80
N TRP A 17 16.42 12.81 -1.85
CA TRP A 17 15.70 12.10 -0.79
C TRP A 17 14.48 11.34 -1.33
N VAL A 18 13.66 12.01 -2.15
CA VAL A 18 12.48 11.39 -2.76
C VAL A 18 12.91 10.22 -3.63
N ARG A 19 13.94 10.39 -4.46
CA ARG A 19 14.52 9.31 -5.27
C ARG A 19 14.96 8.13 -4.44
N HIS A 20 15.66 8.36 -3.31
CA HIS A 20 16.09 7.29 -2.42
C HIS A 20 14.92 6.52 -1.79
N ARG A 21 13.80 7.20 -1.51
CA ARG A 21 12.57 6.55 -1.04
C ARG A 21 11.93 5.74 -2.14
N LEU A 22 11.73 6.33 -3.31
CA LEU A 22 11.15 5.68 -4.48
C LEU A 22 11.97 4.46 -4.90
N ALA A 23 13.30 4.58 -4.99
CA ALA A 23 14.18 3.49 -5.41
C ALA A 23 14.10 2.26 -4.49
N ARG A 24 14.01 2.46 -3.16
CA ARG A 24 13.87 1.35 -2.19
C ARG A 24 12.52 0.66 -2.23
N VAL A 25 11.51 1.34 -2.76
CA VAL A 25 10.15 0.79 -2.89
C VAL A 25 10.00 0.12 -4.25
N LEU A 26 10.35 0.83 -5.31
CA LEU A 26 10.22 0.38 -6.69
C LEU A 26 11.22 -0.72 -7.07
N GLY A 27 12.40 -0.79 -6.44
CA GLY A 27 13.38 -1.85 -6.70
C GLY A 27 12.84 -3.26 -6.43
N PRO A 28 12.50 -3.59 -5.17
CA PRO A 28 11.85 -4.87 -4.81
C PRO A 28 10.58 -5.14 -5.61
N THR A 29 9.79 -4.09 -5.84
CA THR A 29 8.55 -4.16 -6.61
C THR A 29 8.80 -4.54 -8.07
N ALA A 30 9.85 -4.01 -8.70
CA ALA A 30 10.21 -4.35 -10.07
C ALA A 30 10.62 -5.81 -10.19
N VAL A 31 11.32 -6.36 -9.19
CA VAL A 31 11.68 -7.78 -9.14
C VAL A 31 10.43 -8.65 -9.01
N TYR A 32 9.53 -8.31 -8.10
CA TYR A 32 8.25 -9.01 -7.93
C TYR A 32 7.42 -8.98 -9.23
N VAL A 33 7.14 -7.79 -9.75
CA VAL A 33 6.37 -7.60 -10.99
C VAL A 33 7.02 -8.33 -12.16
N GLY A 34 8.34 -8.25 -12.30
CA GLY A 34 9.08 -8.92 -13.36
C GLY A 34 8.97 -10.44 -13.27
N LEU A 35 9.13 -11.02 -12.07
CA LEU A 35 9.03 -12.46 -11.88
C LEU A 35 7.60 -12.97 -12.14
N ILE A 36 6.59 -12.34 -11.54
CA ILE A 36 5.19 -12.75 -11.73
C ILE A 36 4.78 -12.60 -13.20
N SER A 37 5.20 -11.52 -13.86
CA SER A 37 4.99 -11.33 -15.31
C SER A 37 5.60 -12.46 -16.13
N ALA A 38 6.85 -12.85 -15.83
CA ALA A 38 7.51 -13.95 -16.51
C ALA A 38 6.79 -15.29 -16.29
N ILE A 39 6.33 -15.55 -15.07
CA ILE A 39 5.53 -16.74 -14.74
C ILE A 39 4.23 -16.76 -15.54
N VAL A 40 3.48 -15.65 -15.58
CA VAL A 40 2.24 -15.54 -16.36
C VAL A 40 2.48 -15.81 -17.85
N VAL A 41 3.52 -15.22 -18.43
CA VAL A 41 3.89 -15.45 -19.85
C VAL A 41 4.26 -16.91 -20.10
N ALA A 42 5.03 -17.52 -19.19
CA ALA A 42 5.42 -18.93 -19.29
C ALA A 42 4.21 -19.88 -19.18
N LEU A 43 3.33 -19.69 -18.18
CA LEU A 43 2.13 -20.51 -18.00
C LEU A 43 1.19 -20.41 -19.19
N ARG A 44 1.07 -19.22 -19.79
CA ARG A 44 0.34 -19.03 -21.05
C ARG A 44 0.97 -19.83 -22.19
N GLY A 45 2.30 -19.83 -22.30
CA GLY A 45 3.03 -20.64 -23.28
C GLY A 45 2.83 -22.14 -23.12
N PHE A 46 2.63 -22.62 -21.88
CA PHE A 46 2.28 -24.01 -21.56
C PHE A 46 0.78 -24.34 -21.73
N GLY A 47 -0.04 -23.40 -22.18
CA GLY A 47 -1.45 -23.64 -22.48
C GLY A 47 -2.39 -23.61 -21.26
N VAL A 48 -1.98 -22.99 -20.15
CA VAL A 48 -2.88 -22.79 -19.00
C VAL A 48 -4.09 -21.94 -19.44
N PRO A 49 -5.33 -22.31 -19.07
CA PRO A 49 -6.53 -21.57 -19.47
C PRO A 49 -6.46 -20.09 -19.09
N GLY A 50 -6.87 -19.22 -20.02
CA GLY A 50 -6.83 -17.77 -19.82
C GLY A 50 -7.62 -17.29 -18.60
N SER A 51 -8.74 -17.94 -18.26
CA SER A 51 -9.54 -17.63 -17.07
C SER A 51 -8.81 -17.92 -15.75
N VAL A 52 -7.96 -18.95 -15.71
CA VAL A 52 -7.14 -19.27 -14.55
C VAL A 52 -6.03 -18.23 -14.38
N LEU A 53 -5.39 -17.83 -15.49
CA LEU A 53 -4.37 -16.78 -15.48
C LEU A 53 -4.94 -15.43 -15.07
N ASP A 54 -6.13 -15.09 -15.56
CA ASP A 54 -6.83 -13.86 -15.23
C ASP A 54 -7.11 -13.78 -13.72
N TYR A 55 -7.77 -14.80 -13.17
CA TYR A 55 -8.11 -14.86 -11.76
C TYR A 55 -6.87 -14.92 -10.85
N ALA A 56 -5.93 -15.84 -11.11
CA ALA A 56 -4.73 -15.99 -10.30
C ALA A 56 -3.82 -14.75 -10.40
N GLY A 57 -3.70 -14.19 -11.61
CA GLY A 57 -2.95 -12.96 -11.87
C GLY A 57 -3.55 -11.74 -11.19
N TRP A 58 -4.88 -11.65 -11.09
CA TRP A 58 -5.56 -10.63 -10.29
C TRP A 58 -5.37 -10.84 -8.79
N ALA A 59 -5.52 -12.08 -8.30
CA ALA A 59 -5.39 -12.40 -6.87
C ALA A 59 -3.99 -12.07 -6.32
N VAL A 60 -2.91 -12.34 -7.06
CA VAL A 60 -1.55 -11.93 -6.65
C VAL A 60 -1.26 -10.45 -6.92
N ALA A 61 -2.11 -9.72 -7.63
CA ALA A 61 -1.88 -8.31 -7.93
C ALA A 61 -2.65 -7.37 -7.01
N MET A 62 -3.81 -7.80 -6.51
CA MET A 62 -4.79 -6.91 -5.89
C MET A 62 -4.21 -6.08 -4.75
N HIS A 63 -3.29 -6.61 -3.93
CA HIS A 63 -2.72 -5.87 -2.80
C HIS A 63 -1.85 -4.68 -3.23
N LEU A 64 -1.39 -4.62 -4.48
CA LEU A 64 -0.50 -3.58 -5.01
C LEU A 64 -1.17 -2.21 -5.16
N TRP A 65 -2.51 -2.11 -5.07
CA TRP A 65 -3.21 -0.82 -5.14
C TRP A 65 -2.70 0.13 -4.05
N PHE A 66 -2.40 -0.39 -2.85
CA PHE A 66 -1.90 0.40 -1.74
C PHE A 66 -0.50 0.95 -2.04
N LEU A 67 0.33 0.17 -2.74
CA LEU A 67 1.65 0.60 -3.17
C LEU A 67 1.60 1.75 -4.16
N ALA A 68 0.63 1.74 -5.09
CA ALA A 68 0.40 2.85 -6.01
C ALA A 68 0.15 4.16 -5.25
N VAL A 69 -0.77 4.12 -4.26
CA VAL A 69 -1.07 5.25 -3.39
C VAL A 69 0.17 5.66 -2.57
N TYR A 70 0.89 4.69 -2.02
CA TYR A 70 2.09 4.92 -1.22
C TYR A 70 3.19 5.63 -2.02
N VAL A 71 3.41 5.26 -3.28
CA VAL A 71 4.38 5.93 -4.17
C VAL A 71 4.03 7.41 -4.34
N VAL A 72 2.74 7.72 -4.56
CA VAL A 72 2.26 9.11 -4.68
C VAL A 72 2.47 9.87 -3.37
N LEU A 73 2.06 9.31 -2.23
CA LEU A 73 2.23 9.95 -0.93
C LEU A 73 3.71 10.12 -0.53
N ALA A 74 4.56 9.16 -0.86
CA ALA A 74 6.01 9.24 -0.66
C ALA A 74 6.63 10.38 -1.48
N ALA A 75 6.19 10.56 -2.74
CA ALA A 75 6.61 11.68 -3.58
C ALA A 75 6.11 13.04 -3.06
N LEU A 76 4.91 13.07 -2.47
CA LEU A 76 4.31 14.25 -1.87
C LEU A 76 4.79 14.54 -0.44
N THR A 77 5.62 13.69 0.17
CA THR A 77 6.05 13.85 1.56
C THR A 77 6.67 15.22 1.87
N PRO A 78 7.54 15.81 1.01
CA PRO A 78 8.07 17.15 1.27
C PRO A 78 6.97 18.22 1.38
N ILE A 79 5.95 18.13 0.52
CA ILE A 79 4.80 19.05 0.53
C ILE A 79 3.94 18.78 1.78
N ALA A 80 3.70 17.52 2.11
CA ALA A 80 2.94 17.13 3.29
C ALA A 80 3.56 17.67 4.58
N ILE A 81 4.89 17.55 4.72
CA ILE A 81 5.64 18.07 5.87
C ILE A 81 5.63 19.60 5.88
N ALA A 82 5.90 20.26 4.74
CA ALA A 82 5.88 21.72 4.67
C ALA A 82 4.49 22.30 5.02
N ALA A 83 3.42 21.65 4.56
CA ALA A 83 2.06 22.02 4.92
C ALA A 83 1.80 21.80 6.41
N HIS A 84 2.22 20.67 6.96
CA HIS A 84 2.07 20.36 8.38
C HIS A 84 2.86 21.33 9.27
N ASP A 85 4.06 21.72 8.88
CA ASP A 85 4.88 22.68 9.62
C ASP A 85 4.24 24.07 9.63
N ARG A 86 3.52 24.44 8.56
CA ARG A 86 2.85 25.73 8.43
C ARG A 86 1.48 25.79 9.10
N TRP A 87 0.69 24.71 9.03
CA TRP A 87 -0.72 24.72 9.42
C TRP A 87 -1.10 23.66 10.47
N GLY A 88 -0.17 22.78 10.86
CA GLY A 88 -0.37 21.75 11.87
C GLY A 88 -1.60 20.86 11.59
N LEU A 89 -2.45 20.69 12.60
CA LEU A 89 -3.65 19.84 12.52
C LEU A 89 -4.74 20.36 11.57
N VAL A 90 -4.63 21.58 11.06
CA VAL A 90 -5.56 22.08 10.04
C VAL A 90 -5.44 21.27 8.74
N VAL A 91 -4.25 20.77 8.41
CA VAL A 91 -4.02 19.97 7.19
C VAL A 91 -4.83 18.66 7.18
N PRO A 92 -4.72 17.76 8.19
CA PRO A 92 -5.54 16.56 8.22
C PRO A 92 -7.04 16.87 8.32
N LEU A 93 -7.45 17.95 8.98
CA LEU A 93 -8.86 18.37 9.01
C LEU A 93 -9.36 18.80 7.63
N ALA A 94 -8.57 19.57 6.87
CA ALA A 94 -8.92 19.98 5.51
C ALA A 94 -9.02 18.77 4.56
N LEU A 95 -8.10 17.80 4.68
CA LEU A 95 -8.17 16.56 3.91
C LEU A 95 -9.40 15.72 4.29
N ALA A 96 -9.74 15.63 5.59
CA ALA A 96 -10.96 14.95 6.03
C ALA A 96 -12.22 15.61 5.48
N ALA A 97 -12.29 16.95 5.49
CA ALA A 97 -13.39 17.70 4.90
C ALA A 97 -13.48 17.46 3.37
N ALA A 98 -12.34 17.41 2.68
CA ALA A 98 -12.29 17.09 1.25
C ALA A 98 -12.81 15.68 0.96
N VAL A 99 -12.48 14.68 1.78
CA VAL A 99 -13.02 13.32 1.65
C VAL A 99 -14.54 13.33 1.77
N VAL A 100 -15.08 13.96 2.81
CA VAL A 100 -16.53 14.02 3.03
C VAL A 100 -17.24 14.75 1.88
N ALA A 101 -16.66 15.85 1.38
CA ALA A 101 -17.22 16.61 0.27
C ALA A 101 -17.23 15.79 -1.03
N VAL A 102 -16.10 15.15 -1.38
CA VAL A 102 -15.99 14.30 -2.57
C VAL A 102 -16.92 13.10 -2.46
N ASP A 103 -17.00 12.46 -1.31
CA ASP A 103 -17.86 11.30 -1.08
C ASP A 103 -19.34 11.67 -1.23
N ALA A 104 -19.76 12.79 -0.62
CA ALA A 104 -21.12 13.30 -0.74
C ALA A 104 -21.49 13.68 -2.19
N VAL A 105 -20.59 14.31 -2.94
CA VAL A 105 -20.82 14.68 -4.34
C VAL A 105 -20.77 13.44 -5.26
N SER A 106 -19.87 12.50 -5.00
CA SER A 106 -19.74 11.28 -5.80
C SER A 106 -20.99 10.40 -5.66
N LEU A 107 -21.47 10.21 -4.43
CA LEU A 107 -22.63 9.38 -4.13
C LEU A 107 -23.96 10.09 -4.40
N GLY A 108 -24.11 11.34 -3.97
CA GLY A 108 -25.35 12.11 -4.14
C GLY A 108 -25.50 12.77 -5.52
N GLY A 109 -24.38 13.17 -6.12
CA GLY A 109 -24.33 13.83 -7.43
C GLY A 109 -24.18 12.88 -8.62
N HIS A 110 -24.10 11.56 -8.39
CA HIS A 110 -23.93 10.53 -9.42
C HIS A 110 -22.69 10.76 -10.33
N LEU A 111 -21.61 11.29 -9.76
CA LEU A 111 -20.33 11.53 -10.43
C LEU A 111 -19.26 10.57 -9.88
N PRO A 112 -19.34 9.25 -10.16
CA PRO A 112 -18.46 8.25 -9.56
C PRO A 112 -16.98 8.47 -9.87
N GLN A 113 -16.66 9.20 -10.94
CA GLN A 113 -15.29 9.54 -11.31
C GLN A 113 -14.63 10.51 -10.31
N LEU A 114 -15.40 11.34 -9.62
CA LEU A 114 -14.85 12.24 -8.59
C LEU A 114 -14.37 11.46 -7.36
N GLY A 115 -15.00 10.33 -7.06
CA GLY A 115 -14.63 9.48 -5.93
C GLY A 115 -13.17 9.03 -5.96
N TRP A 116 -12.54 8.90 -7.14
CA TRP A 116 -11.12 8.55 -7.25
C TRP A 116 -10.19 9.52 -6.52
N LEU A 117 -10.58 10.79 -6.35
CA LEU A 117 -9.82 11.77 -5.57
C LEU A 117 -9.66 11.37 -4.10
N ASN A 118 -10.59 10.57 -3.56
CA ASN A 118 -10.51 10.10 -2.18
C ASN A 118 -9.35 9.15 -1.91
N TYR A 119 -8.78 8.50 -2.94
CA TYR A 119 -7.52 7.80 -2.75
C TYR A 119 -6.42 8.76 -2.26
N LEU A 120 -6.34 9.95 -2.84
CA LEU A 120 -5.35 10.92 -2.40
C LEU A 120 -5.74 11.54 -1.05
N PHE A 121 -6.99 11.99 -0.90
CA PHE A 121 -7.41 12.73 0.28
C PHE A 121 -7.51 11.85 1.53
N CYS A 122 -8.11 10.65 1.45
CA CYS A 122 -8.28 9.77 2.60
C CYS A 122 -6.94 9.22 3.08
N TRP A 123 -6.14 8.63 2.18
CA TRP A 123 -4.83 8.10 2.56
C TRP A 123 -3.84 9.21 2.90
N GLY A 124 -3.92 10.37 2.25
CA GLY A 124 -3.17 11.57 2.61
C GLY A 124 -3.52 12.09 4.00
N MET A 125 -4.79 12.04 4.40
CA MET A 125 -5.24 12.40 5.75
C MET A 125 -4.61 11.47 6.79
N LEU A 126 -4.68 10.15 6.58
CA LEU A 126 -4.06 9.16 7.47
C LEU A 126 -2.53 9.30 7.51
N TYR A 127 -1.90 9.64 6.38
CA TYR A 127 -0.48 9.96 6.31
C TYR A 127 -0.12 11.18 7.18
N GLN A 128 -0.95 12.23 7.12
CA GLN A 128 -0.79 13.43 7.96
C GLN A 128 -1.02 13.14 9.45
N LEU A 129 -1.88 12.20 9.83
CA LEU A 129 -1.98 11.75 11.23
C LEU A 129 -0.68 11.12 11.72
N GLY A 130 0.00 10.34 10.86
CA GLY A 130 1.32 9.80 11.15
C GLY A 130 2.37 10.88 11.36
N ILE A 131 2.35 11.93 10.53
CA ILE A 131 3.20 13.12 10.74
C ILE A 131 2.84 13.79 12.07
N ALA A 132 1.57 14.09 12.32
CA ALA A 132 1.10 14.73 13.54
C ALA A 132 1.49 13.97 14.81
N TRP A 133 1.47 12.64 14.78
CA TRP A 133 1.97 11.80 15.86
C TRP A 133 3.48 11.95 16.04
N GLN A 134 4.25 11.83 14.95
CA GLN A 134 5.70 11.96 14.99
C GLN A 134 6.19 13.35 15.43
N THR A 135 5.43 14.40 15.13
CA THR A 135 5.74 15.77 15.56
C THR A 135 5.21 16.11 16.94
N GLY A 136 4.56 15.17 17.64
CA GLY A 136 4.00 15.38 18.97
C GLY A 136 2.68 16.17 19.02
N LEU A 137 2.07 16.49 17.89
CA LEU A 137 0.77 17.18 17.85
C LEU A 137 -0.41 16.26 18.18
N LEU A 138 -0.27 14.95 17.93
CA LEU A 138 -1.26 13.94 18.29
C LEU A 138 -0.85 13.23 19.59
N THR A 139 -0.92 13.95 20.71
CA THR A 139 -0.54 13.50 22.06
C THR A 139 -1.59 13.90 23.11
N GLY A 140 -1.43 13.43 24.36
CA GLY A 140 -2.38 13.73 25.44
C GLY A 140 -3.75 13.09 25.20
N SER A 141 -4.83 13.88 25.33
CA SER A 141 -6.20 13.42 25.10
C SER A 141 -6.61 13.38 23.62
N ARG A 142 -5.86 14.03 22.71
CA ARG A 142 -6.22 14.13 21.29
C ARG A 142 -6.41 12.78 20.57
N PRO A 143 -5.55 11.75 20.79
CA PRO A 143 -5.78 10.43 20.20
C PRO A 143 -7.08 9.77 20.67
N ALA A 144 -7.45 9.97 21.94
CA ALA A 144 -8.70 9.47 22.51
C ALA A 144 -9.92 10.18 21.91
N VAL A 145 -9.85 11.51 21.75
CA VAL A 145 -10.89 12.30 21.09
C VAL A 145 -11.04 11.87 19.63
N LEU A 146 -9.93 11.69 18.89
CA LEU A 146 -9.95 11.18 17.53
C LEU A 146 -10.65 9.82 17.46
N ALA A 147 -10.27 8.88 18.34
CA ALA A 147 -10.90 7.56 18.40
C ALA A 147 -12.40 7.65 18.71
N ALA A 148 -12.79 8.38 19.75
CA ALA A 148 -14.18 8.49 20.17
C ALA A 148 -15.07 9.15 19.09
N VAL A 149 -14.65 10.29 18.54
CA VAL A 149 -15.39 10.99 17.48
C VAL A 149 -15.48 10.11 16.23
N SER A 150 -14.40 9.42 15.86
CA SER A 150 -14.41 8.56 14.68
C SER A 150 -15.26 7.31 14.87
N ALA A 151 -15.31 6.74 16.08
CA ALA A 151 -16.22 5.63 16.40
C ALA A 151 -17.69 6.05 16.28
N ILE A 152 -18.03 7.24 16.80
CA ILE A 152 -19.38 7.80 16.69
C ILE A 152 -19.71 8.05 15.22
N ALA A 153 -18.82 8.72 14.48
CA ALA A 153 -19.00 9.01 13.06
C ALA A 153 -19.19 7.73 12.24
N LEU A 154 -18.33 6.71 12.42
CA LEU A 154 -18.44 5.43 11.74
C LEU A 154 -19.78 4.75 12.04
N THR A 155 -20.20 4.75 13.30
CA THR A 155 -21.50 4.19 13.71
C THR A 155 -22.65 4.92 13.00
N LEU A 156 -22.66 6.24 13.01
CA LEU A 156 -23.70 7.03 12.33
C LEU A 156 -23.69 6.81 10.81
N LEU A 157 -22.52 6.72 10.19
CA LEU A 157 -22.40 6.46 8.75
C LEU A 157 -22.93 5.07 8.36
N ILE A 158 -22.67 4.05 9.16
CA ILE A 158 -23.20 2.69 8.90
C ILE A 158 -24.71 2.65 9.13
N TRP A 159 -25.19 3.10 10.28
CA TRP A 159 -26.58 2.89 10.69
C TRP A 159 -27.57 3.90 10.13
N ILE A 160 -27.13 5.13 9.86
CA ILE A 160 -27.98 6.23 9.36
C ILE A 160 -27.57 6.63 7.94
N GLY A 161 -26.26 6.67 7.66
CA GLY A 161 -25.72 7.00 6.34
C GLY A 161 -25.84 5.88 5.30
N HIS A 162 -26.28 4.68 5.71
CA HIS A 162 -26.41 3.48 4.86
C HIS A 162 -25.10 3.04 4.17
N TYR A 163 -23.95 3.39 4.74
CA TYR A 163 -22.67 2.83 4.29
C TYR A 163 -22.60 1.34 4.68
N PRO A 164 -22.01 0.48 3.83
CA PRO A 164 -21.86 -0.92 4.17
C PRO A 164 -21.00 -1.13 5.42
N ILE A 165 -21.31 -2.19 6.18
CA ILE A 165 -20.45 -2.63 7.30
C ILE A 165 -19.08 -3.09 6.80
N SER A 166 -19.02 -3.67 5.59
CA SER A 166 -17.77 -4.14 5.00
C SER A 166 -16.85 -2.97 4.67
N MET A 167 -15.67 -2.95 5.28
CA MET A 167 -14.58 -2.03 4.94
C MET A 167 -13.69 -2.56 3.81
N ILE A 168 -14.09 -3.67 3.18
CA ILE A 168 -13.47 -4.20 1.97
C ILE A 168 -14.50 -4.26 0.85
N GLY A 169 -14.03 -4.27 -0.39
CA GLY A 169 -14.89 -4.49 -1.55
C GLY A 169 -15.54 -5.88 -1.51
N VAL A 170 -16.86 -5.93 -1.62
CA VAL A 170 -17.64 -7.18 -1.68
C VAL A 170 -18.34 -7.23 -3.04
N PRO A 171 -18.12 -8.27 -3.86
CA PRO A 171 -18.82 -8.44 -5.13
C PRO A 171 -20.35 -8.34 -4.94
N GLY A 172 -21.00 -7.53 -5.76
CA GLY A 172 -22.45 -7.34 -5.73
C GLY A 172 -22.97 -6.25 -4.78
N GLN A 173 -22.11 -5.60 -3.98
CA GLN A 173 -22.52 -4.41 -3.22
C GLN A 173 -22.48 -3.15 -4.08
N ALA A 174 -23.54 -2.33 -3.98
CA ALA A 174 -23.68 -1.08 -4.75
C ALA A 174 -22.66 -0.01 -4.33
N VAL A 175 -22.33 0.05 -3.04
CA VAL A 175 -21.31 0.95 -2.49
C VAL A 175 -20.20 0.10 -1.90
N GLN A 176 -18.94 0.49 -2.10
CA GLN A 176 -17.77 -0.16 -1.52
C GLN A 176 -16.96 0.90 -0.79
N ASN A 177 -16.60 0.63 0.47
CA ASN A 177 -15.91 1.62 1.30
C ASN A 177 -14.43 1.83 0.91
N THR A 178 -13.82 0.92 0.15
CA THR A 178 -12.37 0.92 -0.13
C THR A 178 -12.03 1.46 -1.52
N THR A 179 -12.95 1.35 -2.47
CA THR A 179 -12.69 1.53 -3.90
C THR A 179 -13.82 2.35 -4.53
N PRO A 180 -13.79 3.69 -4.41
CA PRO A 180 -12.80 4.51 -3.69
C PRO A 180 -13.07 4.63 -2.17
N PRO A 181 -12.11 5.13 -1.37
CA PRO A 181 -12.29 5.34 0.06
C PRO A 181 -13.46 6.28 0.40
N THR A 182 -14.39 5.83 1.23
CA THR A 182 -15.53 6.63 1.70
C THR A 182 -15.22 7.39 2.99
N ALA A 183 -16.13 8.26 3.42
CA ALA A 183 -16.12 8.86 4.75
C ALA A 183 -16.18 7.80 5.87
N ALA A 184 -16.85 6.66 5.63
CA ALA A 184 -16.85 5.54 6.57
C ALA A 184 -15.46 4.90 6.69
N MET A 185 -14.76 4.70 5.57
CA MET A 185 -13.37 4.23 5.59
C MET A 185 -12.44 5.21 6.31
N LEU A 186 -12.61 6.50 6.09
CA LEU A 186 -11.84 7.53 6.81
C LEU A 186 -12.07 7.45 8.32
N ALA A 187 -13.33 7.38 8.76
CA ALA A 187 -13.67 7.26 10.18
C ALA A 187 -13.11 5.97 10.78
N PHE A 188 -13.20 4.85 10.06
CA PHE A 188 -12.59 3.59 10.49
C PHE A 188 -11.07 3.69 10.67
N GLY A 189 -10.36 4.26 9.69
CA GLY A 189 -8.91 4.47 9.79
C GLY A 189 -8.52 5.42 10.92
N CYS A 190 -9.30 6.48 11.16
CA CYS A 190 -9.06 7.43 12.25
C CYS A 190 -9.28 6.81 13.63
N LEU A 191 -10.31 5.96 13.77
CA LEU A 191 -10.55 5.18 14.98
C LEU A 191 -9.35 4.29 15.29
N GLN A 192 -8.89 3.51 14.31
CA GLN A 192 -7.73 2.62 14.46
C GLN A 192 -6.45 3.42 14.78
N ALA A 193 -6.22 4.55 14.11
CA ALA A 193 -5.06 5.41 14.36
C ALA A 193 -5.08 5.98 15.78
N GLY A 194 -6.24 6.47 16.25
CA GLY A 194 -6.40 6.98 17.61
C GLY A 194 -6.09 5.91 18.66
N ILE A 195 -6.63 4.69 18.49
CA ILE A 195 -6.34 3.55 19.37
C ILE A 195 -4.85 3.18 19.35
N ALA A 196 -4.24 3.09 18.17
CA ALA A 196 -2.83 2.74 18.02
C ALA A 196 -1.92 3.76 18.71
N VAL A 197 -2.18 5.06 18.56
CA VAL A 197 -1.41 6.12 19.22
C VAL A 197 -1.60 6.10 20.73
N MET A 198 -2.80 5.82 21.24
CA MET A 198 -3.03 5.64 22.69
C MET A 198 -2.28 4.43 23.24
N ALA A 199 -2.21 3.33 22.49
CA ALA A 199 -1.50 2.12 22.88
C ALA A 199 0.03 2.27 22.81
N ALA A 200 0.53 3.18 21.97
CA ALA A 200 1.95 3.32 21.67
C ALA A 200 2.87 3.44 22.91
N PRO A 201 2.57 4.23 23.96
CA PRO A 201 3.43 4.28 25.15
C PRO A 201 3.53 2.95 25.90
N ALA A 202 2.42 2.21 25.99
CA ALA A 202 2.38 0.91 26.64
C ALA A 202 3.14 -0.14 25.82
N LEU A 203 2.90 -0.16 24.49
CA LEU A 203 3.61 -1.04 23.56
C LEU A 203 5.12 -0.74 23.55
N ASN A 204 5.50 0.53 23.47
CA ASN A 204 6.91 0.93 23.54
C ASN A 204 7.57 0.48 24.84
N ARG A 205 6.85 0.46 25.97
CA ARG A 205 7.37 -0.05 27.25
C ARG A 205 7.50 -1.58 27.25
N ALA A 206 6.50 -2.30 26.74
CA ALA A 206 6.51 -3.76 26.67
C ALA A 206 7.61 -4.29 25.72
N LEU A 207 7.89 -3.54 24.65
CA LEU A 207 8.79 -3.95 23.58
C LEU A 207 10.25 -3.46 23.76
N ARG A 208 10.62 -2.94 24.94
CA ARG A 208 11.97 -2.37 25.21
C ARG A 208 13.10 -3.39 25.24
N SER A 209 12.80 -4.69 25.40
CA SER A 209 13.85 -5.69 25.55
C SER A 209 14.71 -5.81 24.29
N GLY A 210 16.03 -5.96 24.44
CA GLY A 210 16.95 -6.06 23.30
C GLY A 210 16.68 -7.26 22.39
N ARG A 211 16.08 -8.34 22.91
CA ARG A 211 15.64 -9.49 22.10
C ARG A 211 14.46 -9.10 21.20
N VAL A 212 13.44 -8.47 21.77
CA VAL A 212 12.27 -8.00 21.02
C VAL A 212 12.67 -6.97 19.97
N HIS A 213 13.57 -6.03 20.31
CA HIS A 213 14.05 -5.05 19.35
C HIS A 213 14.76 -5.69 18.14
N ARG A 214 15.55 -6.76 18.35
CA ARG A 214 16.17 -7.52 17.25
C ARG A 214 15.12 -8.20 16.35
N VAL A 215 14.12 -8.85 16.94
CA VAL A 215 13.03 -9.49 16.20
C VAL A 215 12.25 -8.45 15.38
N LEU A 216 11.90 -7.32 15.99
CA LEU A 216 11.18 -6.23 15.31
C LEU A 216 12.02 -5.58 14.22
N SER A 217 13.33 -5.39 14.43
CA SER A 217 14.22 -4.86 13.41
C SER A 217 14.34 -5.81 12.23
N PHE A 218 14.44 -7.11 12.50
CA PHE A 218 14.41 -8.14 11.45
C PHE A 218 13.10 -8.09 10.67
N ALA A 219 11.94 -8.08 11.35
CA ALA A 219 10.64 -7.98 10.71
C ALA A 219 10.49 -6.69 9.87
N ASN A 220 10.90 -5.55 10.42
CA ASN A 220 10.85 -4.25 9.72
C ASN A 220 11.72 -4.22 8.47
N ASN A 221 12.89 -4.85 8.49
CA ASN A 221 13.76 -4.93 7.31
C ASN A 221 13.12 -5.77 6.19
N ASN A 222 12.29 -6.75 6.54
CA ASN A 222 11.64 -7.66 5.61
C ASN A 222 10.17 -7.28 5.30
N VAL A 223 9.64 -6.19 5.85
CA VAL A 223 8.21 -5.84 5.73
C VAL A 223 7.79 -5.61 4.28
N MET A 224 8.68 -5.02 3.46
CA MET A 224 8.40 -4.80 2.05
C MET A 224 8.35 -6.13 1.28
N ALA A 225 9.24 -7.07 1.60
CA ALA A 225 9.21 -8.41 1.03
C ALA A 225 7.91 -9.13 1.44
N LEU A 226 7.57 -9.13 2.74
CA LEU A 226 6.31 -9.72 3.19
C LEU A 226 5.09 -9.10 2.48
N TYR A 227 5.02 -7.77 2.40
CA TYR A 227 3.94 -7.07 1.72
C TYR A 227 3.83 -7.48 0.24
N LEU A 228 4.93 -7.53 -0.50
CA LEU A 228 4.89 -7.87 -1.93
C LEU A 228 4.50 -9.33 -2.16
N TRP A 229 4.99 -10.24 -1.33
CA TRP A 229 4.97 -11.67 -1.63
C TRP A 229 3.85 -12.45 -0.92
N HIS A 230 3.24 -11.95 0.17
CA HIS A 230 2.26 -12.71 0.98
C HIS A 230 1.05 -13.30 0.22
N MET A 231 0.64 -12.71 -0.92
CA MET A 231 -0.46 -13.26 -1.73
C MET A 231 -0.04 -14.49 -2.54
N VAL A 232 1.26 -14.72 -2.76
CA VAL A 232 1.78 -15.90 -3.47
C VAL A 232 1.49 -17.19 -2.68
N PRO A 233 1.80 -17.30 -1.38
CA PRO A 233 1.36 -18.41 -0.53
C PRO A 233 -0.15 -18.64 -0.60
N VAL A 234 -0.95 -17.57 -0.53
CA VAL A 234 -2.42 -17.67 -0.59
C VAL A 234 -2.87 -18.33 -1.88
N VAL A 235 -2.34 -17.89 -3.03
CA VAL A 235 -2.70 -18.45 -4.33
C VAL A 235 -2.18 -19.87 -4.52
N ILE A 236 -0.95 -20.18 -4.07
CA ILE A 236 -0.40 -21.54 -4.11
C ILE A 236 -1.27 -22.50 -3.31
N VAL A 237 -1.58 -22.16 -2.05
CA VAL A 237 -2.42 -22.98 -1.17
C VAL A 237 -3.81 -23.14 -1.78
N ALA A 238 -4.43 -22.06 -2.27
CA ALA A 238 -5.76 -22.13 -2.86
C ALA A 238 -5.81 -23.03 -4.11
N VAL A 239 -4.84 -22.90 -5.02
CA VAL A 239 -4.79 -23.69 -6.27
C VAL A 239 -4.45 -25.16 -6.02
N VAL A 240 -3.69 -25.47 -4.97
CA VAL A 240 -3.32 -26.86 -4.64
C VAL A 240 -4.39 -27.54 -3.79
N ALA A 241 -4.83 -26.90 -2.71
CA ALA A 241 -5.59 -27.55 -1.66
C ALA A 241 -7.11 -27.61 -1.94
N TYR A 242 -7.70 -26.60 -2.60
CA TYR A 242 -9.13 -26.65 -2.91
C TYR A 242 -9.48 -27.69 -3.99
N PRO A 243 -8.77 -27.78 -5.14
CA PRO A 243 -9.05 -28.82 -6.12
C PRO A 243 -8.76 -30.24 -5.60
N ALA A 244 -7.82 -30.38 -4.66
CA ALA A 244 -7.52 -31.64 -4.01
C ALA A 244 -8.51 -32.01 -2.88
N GLY A 245 -9.47 -31.14 -2.55
CA GLY A 245 -10.44 -31.36 -1.48
C GLY A 245 -9.83 -31.38 -0.07
N LEU A 246 -8.63 -30.81 0.10
CA LEU A 246 -7.88 -30.84 1.36
C LEU A 246 -8.35 -29.80 2.37
N LEU A 247 -8.99 -28.71 1.91
CA LEU A 247 -9.44 -27.63 2.78
C LEU A 247 -10.97 -27.53 2.72
N PRO A 248 -11.68 -28.04 3.75
CA PRO A 248 -13.14 -28.05 3.77
C PRO A 248 -13.69 -26.62 3.81
N GLN A 249 -14.93 -26.45 3.33
CA GLN A 249 -15.67 -25.19 3.45
C GLN A 249 -16.92 -25.39 4.30
N PRO A 250 -16.78 -25.44 5.65
CA PRO A 250 -17.93 -25.53 6.54
C PRO A 250 -18.85 -24.31 6.42
N GLU A 251 -20.09 -24.48 6.87
CA GLU A 251 -21.10 -23.41 6.86
C GLU A 251 -20.63 -22.19 7.67
N LEU A 252 -20.82 -21.00 7.08
CA LEU A 252 -20.37 -19.73 7.65
C LEU A 252 -20.93 -19.51 9.06
N GLY A 253 -20.09 -19.08 9.99
CA GLY A 253 -20.49 -18.76 11.37
C GLY A 253 -20.52 -19.95 12.33
N THR A 254 -20.35 -21.18 11.84
CA THR A 254 -20.24 -22.38 12.70
C THR A 254 -18.87 -22.47 13.38
N THR A 255 -18.77 -23.24 14.48
CA THR A 255 -17.48 -23.56 15.12
C THR A 255 -16.51 -24.23 14.15
N ALA A 256 -17.02 -25.12 13.30
CA ALA A 256 -16.21 -25.79 12.27
C ALA A 256 -15.59 -24.77 11.29
N TRP A 257 -16.35 -23.74 10.89
CA TRP A 257 -15.83 -22.68 10.05
C TRP A 257 -14.71 -21.89 10.73
N TRP A 258 -14.87 -21.53 12.01
CA TRP A 258 -13.81 -20.84 12.77
C TRP A 258 -12.55 -21.71 12.93
N LEU A 259 -12.71 -23.00 13.20
CA LEU A 259 -11.57 -23.94 13.25
C LEU A 259 -10.87 -24.08 11.89
N ALA A 260 -11.63 -24.18 10.80
CA ALA A 260 -11.08 -24.22 9.44
C ALA A 260 -10.32 -22.93 9.09
N ARG A 261 -10.75 -21.76 9.60
CA ARG A 261 -10.00 -20.51 9.45
C ARG A 261 -8.68 -20.53 10.24
N LEU A 262 -8.67 -21.07 11.46
CA LEU A 262 -7.42 -21.22 12.21
C LEU A 262 -6.44 -22.18 11.52
N GLU A 263 -6.94 -23.31 11.00
CA GLU A 263 -6.15 -24.22 10.17
C GLU A 263 -5.57 -23.50 8.94
N TRP A 264 -6.41 -22.75 8.23
CA TRP A 264 -6.01 -21.97 7.07
C TRP A 264 -4.89 -20.97 7.40
N GLU A 265 -5.04 -20.21 8.49
CA GLU A 265 -4.01 -19.26 8.95
C GLU A 265 -2.70 -19.96 9.31
N VAL A 266 -2.74 -21.14 9.95
CA VAL A 266 -1.54 -21.94 10.26
C VAL A 266 -0.84 -22.39 8.98
N VAL A 267 -1.58 -22.92 8.01
CA VAL A 267 -1.01 -23.33 6.72
C VAL A 267 -0.37 -22.14 6.01
N LEU A 268 -1.06 -21.00 5.93
CA LEU A 268 -0.52 -19.78 5.32
C LEU A 268 0.72 -19.28 6.06
N MET A 269 0.73 -19.27 7.40
CA MET A 269 1.90 -18.88 8.18
C MET A 269 3.12 -19.76 7.89
N LEU A 270 2.92 -21.08 7.75
CA LEU A 270 4.00 -22.02 7.43
C LEU A 270 4.55 -21.80 6.02
N VAL A 271 3.67 -21.71 5.01
CA VAL A 271 4.08 -21.49 3.61
C VAL A 271 4.76 -20.12 3.45
N THR A 272 4.21 -19.07 4.08
CA THR A 272 4.80 -17.74 4.10
C THR A 272 6.15 -17.75 4.82
N ALA A 273 6.32 -18.49 5.92
CA ALA A 273 7.61 -18.60 6.58
C ALA A 273 8.68 -19.24 5.69
N VAL A 274 8.34 -20.29 4.94
CA VAL A 274 9.23 -20.92 3.95
C VAL A 274 9.60 -19.92 2.85
N GLU A 275 8.61 -19.22 2.29
CA GLU A 275 8.83 -18.18 1.29
C GLU A 275 9.74 -17.07 1.81
N MET A 276 9.50 -16.56 3.01
CA MET A 276 10.31 -15.51 3.62
C MET A 276 11.75 -15.96 3.86
N VAL A 277 11.98 -17.24 4.21
CA VAL A 277 13.33 -17.80 4.26
C VAL A 277 13.96 -17.75 2.87
N MET A 278 13.29 -18.22 1.83
CA MET A 278 13.81 -18.18 0.44
C MET A 278 14.14 -16.75 -0.01
N LEU A 279 13.26 -15.79 0.24
CA LEU A 279 13.47 -14.37 -0.06
C LEU A 279 14.68 -13.82 0.71
N TRP A 280 14.85 -14.21 1.97
CA TRP A 280 15.99 -13.80 2.79
C TRP A 280 17.33 -14.35 2.26
N TRP A 281 17.36 -15.60 1.77
CA TRP A 281 18.53 -16.19 1.12
C TRP A 281 18.88 -15.44 -0.17
N LEU A 282 17.86 -14.99 -0.91
CA LEU A 282 17.97 -14.28 -2.18
C LEU A 282 17.83 -12.75 -2.02
N ARG A 283 18.01 -12.22 -0.81
CA ARG A 283 17.74 -10.80 -0.49
C ARG A 283 18.53 -9.80 -1.31
N ARG A 284 19.71 -10.21 -1.80
CA ARG A 284 20.53 -9.38 -2.70
C ARG A 284 19.79 -9.03 -3.99
N LEU A 285 18.83 -9.85 -4.41
CA LEU A 285 17.98 -9.62 -5.56
C LEU A 285 16.66 -8.97 -5.12
N PHE A 286 15.96 -9.58 -4.16
CA PHE A 286 14.58 -9.18 -3.81
C PHE A 286 14.48 -7.92 -2.95
N GLU A 287 15.53 -7.51 -2.26
CA GLU A 287 15.56 -6.27 -1.46
C GLU A 287 16.39 -5.16 -2.12
N ALA A 288 16.91 -5.40 -3.33
CA ALA A 288 17.77 -4.45 -4.01
C ALA A 288 17.00 -3.16 -4.33
N PRO A 289 17.53 -1.98 -3.94
CA PRO A 289 16.97 -0.72 -4.40
C PRO A 289 17.15 -0.61 -5.92
N LEU A 290 16.26 0.16 -6.55
CA LEU A 290 16.38 0.47 -7.96
C LEU A 290 17.76 1.12 -8.24
N PRO A 291 18.55 0.59 -9.18
CA PRO A 291 19.84 1.17 -9.51
C PRO A 291 19.64 2.59 -10.05
N THR A 292 20.53 3.52 -9.69
CA THR A 292 20.49 4.89 -10.20
C THR A 292 21.64 5.12 -11.18
N VAL A 293 21.33 5.73 -12.31
CA VAL A 293 22.28 5.93 -13.42
C VAL A 293 22.46 7.43 -13.64
N GLY A 294 23.73 7.87 -13.67
CA GLY A 294 24.08 9.24 -14.01
C GLY A 294 23.88 9.49 -15.50
N VAL A 295 23.04 10.46 -15.85
CA VAL A 295 22.75 10.85 -17.24
C VAL A 295 22.98 12.35 -17.42
N ALA A 296 23.22 12.78 -18.66
CA ALA A 296 23.34 14.19 -19.03
C ALA A 296 21.97 14.90 -18.97
N LEU A 297 21.40 14.98 -17.77
CA LEU A 297 20.11 15.59 -17.48
C LEU A 297 20.31 16.92 -16.75
N PRO A 298 19.81 18.06 -17.28
CA PRO A 298 19.89 19.33 -16.57
C PRO A 298 19.18 19.25 -15.23
N ALA A 299 19.80 19.76 -14.16
CA ALA A 299 19.28 19.67 -12.79
C ALA A 299 17.83 20.17 -12.64
N ARG A 300 17.43 21.20 -13.41
CA ARG A 300 16.06 21.74 -13.43
C ARG A 300 14.98 20.73 -13.83
N TRP A 301 15.33 19.72 -14.62
CA TRP A 301 14.40 18.69 -15.09
C TRP A 301 14.41 17.43 -14.21
N ALA A 302 15.40 17.29 -13.31
CA ALA A 302 15.61 16.07 -12.52
C ALA A 302 14.39 15.69 -11.67
N GLU A 303 13.78 16.67 -11.01
CA GLU A 303 12.60 16.44 -10.18
C GLU A 303 11.38 16.07 -11.03
N SER A 304 11.10 16.82 -12.11
CA SER A 304 9.98 16.53 -13.01
C SER A 304 10.09 15.15 -13.63
N VAL A 305 11.28 14.79 -14.14
CA VAL A 305 11.54 13.45 -14.70
C VAL A 305 11.28 12.34 -13.68
N MET A 306 11.81 12.50 -12.46
CA MET A 306 11.59 11.53 -11.38
C MET A 306 10.10 11.42 -11.00
N LEU A 307 9.40 12.55 -10.88
CA LEU A 307 7.98 12.57 -10.52
C LEU A 307 7.10 11.97 -11.62
N THR A 308 7.42 12.22 -12.90
CA THR A 308 6.77 11.56 -14.04
C THR A 308 7.01 10.04 -13.97
N GLY A 309 8.23 9.60 -13.69
CA GLY A 309 8.53 8.18 -13.51
C GLY A 309 7.76 7.53 -12.36
N ALA A 310 7.66 8.22 -11.22
CA ALA A 310 6.83 7.79 -10.09
C ALA A 310 5.34 7.71 -10.45
N ALA A 311 4.81 8.70 -11.17
CA ALA A 311 3.41 8.71 -11.62
C ALA A 311 3.11 7.55 -12.58
N MET A 312 4.00 7.28 -13.55
CA MET A 312 3.87 6.14 -14.46
C MET A 312 3.95 4.80 -13.71
N SER A 313 4.84 4.71 -12.71
CA SER A 313 4.95 3.52 -11.87
C SER A 313 3.70 3.30 -11.01
N ALA A 314 3.17 4.36 -10.40
CA ALA A 314 1.94 4.32 -9.63
C ALA A 314 0.73 3.94 -10.51
N TYR A 315 0.64 4.50 -11.72
CA TYR A 315 -0.41 4.14 -12.68
C TYR A 315 -0.35 2.65 -13.03
N PHE A 316 0.83 2.10 -13.33
CA PHE A 316 0.97 0.68 -13.60
C PHE A 316 0.54 -0.19 -12.41
N LEU A 317 0.96 0.16 -11.20
CA LEU A 317 0.61 -0.59 -9.99
C LEU A 317 -0.90 -0.57 -9.72
N TRP A 318 -1.54 0.59 -9.93
CA TRP A 318 -3.00 0.71 -9.86
C TRP A 318 -3.68 -0.14 -10.95
N PHE A 319 -3.18 -0.09 -12.19
CA PHE A 319 -3.73 -0.87 -13.31
C PHE A 319 -3.64 -2.37 -13.03
N ILE A 320 -2.46 -2.89 -12.67
CA ILE A 320 -2.25 -4.30 -12.37
C ILE A 320 -3.07 -4.73 -11.14
N ALA A 321 -3.19 -3.90 -10.11
CA ALA A 321 -4.02 -4.23 -8.95
C ALA A 321 -5.53 -4.32 -9.28
N THR A 322 -5.96 -3.63 -10.35
CA THR A 322 -7.35 -3.62 -10.80
C THR A 322 -7.63 -4.76 -11.78
N GLU A 323 -6.76 -4.92 -12.77
CA GLU A 323 -6.95 -5.78 -13.95
C GLU A 323 -6.15 -7.10 -13.87
N GLY A 324 -5.24 -7.22 -12.92
CA GLY A 324 -4.34 -8.38 -12.78
C GLY A 324 -3.18 -8.41 -13.77
N PHE A 325 -2.33 -9.43 -13.63
CA PHE A 325 -1.19 -9.66 -14.54
C PHE A 325 -1.57 -10.26 -15.90
N ALA A 326 -2.81 -10.74 -16.06
CA ALA A 326 -3.29 -11.37 -17.28
C ALA A 326 -4.76 -11.03 -17.59
N PRO A 327 -5.14 -9.74 -17.67
CA PRO A 327 -6.53 -9.35 -17.94
C PRO A 327 -7.02 -10.05 -19.20
N SER A 328 -8.20 -10.67 -19.14
CA SER A 328 -8.77 -11.48 -20.23
C SER A 328 -7.86 -12.62 -20.74
N GLY A 329 -6.97 -13.11 -19.87
CA GLY A 329 -5.97 -14.14 -20.18
C GLY A 329 -4.79 -13.66 -21.03
N ARG A 330 -4.58 -12.34 -21.16
CA ARG A 330 -3.52 -11.75 -21.98
C ARG A 330 -2.57 -10.91 -21.15
N PHE A 331 -1.27 -11.02 -21.44
CA PHE A 331 -0.26 -10.20 -20.79
C PHE A 331 -0.36 -8.72 -21.26
N PRO A 332 -0.44 -7.73 -20.35
CA PRO A 332 -0.67 -6.34 -20.68
C PRO A 332 0.64 -5.62 -21.05
N TRP A 333 1.15 -5.86 -22.26
CA TRP A 333 2.45 -5.32 -22.74
C TRP A 333 2.57 -3.80 -22.63
N VAL A 334 1.50 -3.05 -22.95
CA VAL A 334 1.53 -1.58 -22.89
C VAL A 334 1.75 -1.11 -21.44
N ALA A 335 1.06 -1.71 -20.47
CA ALA A 335 1.24 -1.40 -19.06
C ALA A 335 2.68 -1.74 -18.60
N ALA A 336 3.21 -2.89 -19.01
CA ALA A 336 4.59 -3.29 -18.70
C ALA A 336 5.63 -2.30 -19.28
N ILE A 337 5.42 -1.79 -20.50
CA ILE A 337 6.29 -0.76 -21.10
C ILE A 337 6.20 0.56 -20.33
N VAL A 338 4.99 0.98 -19.95
CA VAL A 338 4.78 2.18 -19.12
C VAL A 338 5.52 2.05 -17.79
N PHE A 339 5.48 0.88 -17.16
CA PHE A 339 6.22 0.61 -15.93
C PHE A 339 7.72 0.66 -16.13
N ALA A 340 8.25 -0.03 -17.15
CA ALA A 340 9.67 -0.06 -17.45
C ALA A 340 10.22 1.35 -17.71
N PHE A 341 9.48 2.17 -18.47
CA PHE A 341 9.84 3.56 -18.70
C PHE A 341 9.75 4.39 -17.40
N GLY A 342 8.71 4.18 -16.60
CA GLY A 342 8.56 4.81 -15.29
C GLY A 342 9.76 4.54 -14.36
N LEU A 343 10.19 3.28 -14.27
CA LEU A 343 11.38 2.86 -13.53
C LEU A 343 12.65 3.53 -14.08
N ALA A 344 12.82 3.57 -15.40
CA ALA A 344 13.97 4.21 -16.03
C ALA A 344 14.05 5.70 -15.67
N LEU A 345 12.92 6.44 -15.72
CA LEU A 345 12.89 7.85 -15.34
C LEU A 345 13.23 8.06 -13.84
N VAL A 346 12.77 7.19 -12.95
CA VAL A 346 13.14 7.23 -11.52
C VAL A 346 14.62 6.85 -11.30
N ALA A 347 15.20 6.01 -12.14
CA ALA A 347 16.61 5.64 -12.08
C ALA A 347 17.56 6.76 -12.56
N CYS A 348 17.12 7.57 -13.53
CA CYS A 348 17.91 8.66 -14.11
C CYS A 348 18.17 9.79 -13.13
N ARG A 349 19.44 10.00 -12.75
CA ARG A 349 19.90 11.16 -11.96
C ARG A 349 20.83 12.05 -12.79
N PRO A 350 20.86 13.37 -12.55
CA PRO A 350 21.86 14.25 -13.17
C PRO A 350 23.27 13.73 -12.89
N ALA A 351 24.09 13.62 -13.93
CA ALA A 351 25.53 13.46 -13.77
C ALA A 351 26.06 14.69 -13.01
N ARG A 352 26.95 14.46 -12.04
CA ARG A 352 27.68 15.58 -11.42
C ARG A 352 28.51 16.23 -12.53
N ALA A 353 28.41 17.55 -12.70
CA ALA A 353 29.40 18.27 -13.48
C ALA A 353 30.74 18.06 -12.77
N GLU A 354 31.72 17.48 -13.49
CA GLU A 354 33.09 17.34 -13.01
C GLU A 354 33.77 18.70 -12.88
#